data_AF-D9VVH5-F1
#
_entry.id   AF-D9VVH5-F1
#
_cell.length_a   1.000
_cell.length_b   1.000
_cell.length_c   1.000
_cell.angle_alpha   90.00
_cell.angle_beta   90.00
_cell.angle_gamma   90.00
#
_symmetry.space_group_name_H-M   'P 1'
#
loop_
_entity.id
_entity.type
_entity.pdbx_description
1 polymer ?
#
loop_
_entity_poly.entity_id
_entity_poly.type
_entity_poly.pdbx_seq_one_letter_code
_entity_poly.pdbx_strand_id
1 'polypeptide(L)'
;MQMEKAQAASGGDGCLTGVVRVPVKIVAVLVVLPVRALWDLLVAGARAARRHVLAPLGRGVGWVLRQAWLYVLRPLSLVLFYWPWVGLWRYVVVPVGGAAYTYLLRPLGLGTVWLCVTLGRYVLVPVGSGIGWVLRHVVVLPSEWLYRELLTPVGHGLRWLVRGLCLLVFVWPWVGLWRYVLVPAGHGLAWAGRHVLVPAGNGLAWVGRYVLLPPLSLLYRYLLLPLGELLVGAWHIAGRILRALGRGLRRLWRGWVARPAAWVYRQVATPVGHAVREVWRTSRAAVREARAEVRRMLFGGPPGEPARSRARTLGSTTAADAAPAPEISPRKRRG
;
A
#
# COMPACT_ATOMS: atom_id res chain seq x y z
N MET A 1 49.37 58.64 -28.46
CA MET A 1 50.53 58.07 -27.73
C MET A 1 50.19 56.96 -26.71
N GLN A 2 48.96 56.42 -26.62
CA GLN A 2 48.60 55.32 -25.68
C GLN A 2 47.99 54.07 -26.37
N MET A 3 47.86 54.05 -27.70
CA MET A 3 47.20 52.95 -28.42
C MET A 3 48.17 51.86 -28.91
N GLU A 4 49.48 52.13 -29.00
CA GLU A 4 50.48 51.12 -29.44
C GLU A 4 51.10 50.29 -28.32
N LYS A 5 50.94 50.67 -27.05
CA LYS A 5 51.58 49.92 -25.93
C LYS A 5 50.81 48.67 -25.48
N ALA A 6 49.57 48.45 -25.94
CA ALA A 6 48.77 47.30 -25.51
C ALA A 6 48.93 46.05 -26.42
N GLN A 7 49.48 46.18 -27.62
CA GLN A 7 49.59 45.06 -28.57
C GLN A 7 50.87 44.22 -28.39
N ALA A 8 51.90 44.74 -27.71
CA ALA A 8 53.17 44.02 -27.53
C ALA A 8 53.14 42.90 -26.45
N ALA A 9 52.10 42.83 -25.62
CA ALA A 9 52.03 41.86 -24.51
C ALA A 9 51.18 40.59 -24.78
N SER A 10 50.62 40.41 -25.98
CA SER A 10 49.73 39.25 -26.28
C SER A 10 50.22 38.32 -27.40
N GLY A 11 51.41 38.56 -27.96
CA GLY A 11 51.97 37.74 -29.05
C GLY A 11 52.84 36.57 -28.60
N GLY A 12 53.33 36.55 -27.36
CA GLY A 12 54.28 35.52 -26.86
C GLY A 12 53.62 34.28 -26.25
N ASP A 13 52.42 34.43 -25.67
CA ASP A 13 51.79 33.34 -24.92
C ASP A 13 51.00 32.36 -25.80
N GLY A 14 50.69 32.70 -27.05
CA GLY A 14 49.92 31.85 -27.97
C GLY A 14 50.70 30.66 -28.55
N CYS A 15 51.98 30.86 -28.90
CA CYS A 15 52.79 29.83 -29.54
C CYS A 15 53.44 28.87 -28.51
N LEU A 16 53.90 29.37 -27.37
CA LEU A 16 54.46 28.52 -26.31
C LEU A 16 53.37 27.70 -25.58
N THR A 17 52.20 28.29 -25.30
CA THR A 17 51.10 27.49 -24.73
C THR A 17 50.48 26.54 -25.75
N GLY A 18 50.52 26.85 -27.04
CA GLY A 18 50.15 25.93 -28.12
C GLY A 18 51.12 24.75 -28.24
N VAL A 19 52.41 25.01 -28.35
CA VAL A 19 53.47 23.99 -28.49
C VAL A 19 53.62 23.13 -27.24
N VAL A 20 53.29 23.63 -26.04
CA VAL A 20 53.26 22.80 -24.81
C VAL A 20 51.91 22.08 -24.63
N ARG A 21 50.78 22.68 -25.03
CA ARG A 21 49.47 21.99 -24.93
C ARG A 21 49.29 20.89 -25.96
N VAL A 22 49.92 20.97 -27.12
CA VAL A 22 49.85 19.91 -28.14
C VAL A 22 50.44 18.59 -27.61
N PRO A 23 51.68 18.51 -27.09
CA PRO A 23 52.23 17.28 -26.53
C PRO A 23 51.51 16.87 -25.26
N VAL A 24 51.11 17.80 -24.38
CA VAL A 24 50.31 17.45 -23.19
C VAL A 24 48.95 16.87 -23.58
N LYS A 25 48.27 17.42 -24.59
CA LYS A 25 47.03 16.83 -25.10
C LYS A 25 47.27 15.51 -25.82
N ILE A 26 48.37 15.34 -26.55
CA ILE A 26 48.71 14.08 -27.21
C ILE A 26 49.00 13.01 -26.15
N VAL A 27 49.80 13.30 -25.13
CA VAL A 27 50.09 12.37 -24.02
C VAL A 27 48.83 12.09 -23.20
N ALA A 28 48.02 13.11 -22.90
CA ALA A 28 46.74 12.92 -22.23
C ALA A 28 45.79 12.08 -23.08
N VAL A 29 45.71 12.28 -24.39
CA VAL A 29 44.90 11.46 -25.31
C VAL A 29 45.47 10.03 -25.34
N LEU A 30 46.78 9.86 -25.46
CA LEU A 30 47.45 8.57 -25.58
C LEU A 30 47.45 7.76 -24.27
N VAL A 31 47.27 8.40 -23.11
CA VAL A 31 47.12 7.72 -21.81
C VAL A 31 45.65 7.60 -21.41
N VAL A 32 44.85 8.65 -21.58
CA VAL A 32 43.44 8.67 -21.17
C VAL A 32 42.58 7.85 -22.10
N LEU A 33 42.79 7.84 -23.43
CA LEU A 33 42.01 6.97 -24.32
C LEU A 33 42.18 5.49 -24.01
N PRO A 34 43.38 4.91 -23.83
CA PRO A 34 43.49 3.50 -23.50
C PRO A 34 42.96 3.21 -22.10
N VAL A 35 43.15 4.09 -21.12
CA VAL A 35 42.53 3.92 -19.79
C VAL A 35 41.00 3.96 -19.89
N ARG A 36 40.44 4.84 -20.72
CA ARG A 36 38.99 4.93 -20.97
C ARG A 36 38.47 3.70 -21.71
N ALA A 37 39.20 3.23 -22.72
CA ALA A 37 38.88 2.02 -23.47
C ALA A 37 38.95 0.77 -22.58
N LEU A 38 39.94 0.69 -21.69
CA LEU A 38 40.08 -0.36 -20.70
C LEU A 38 38.92 -0.31 -19.69
N TRP A 39 38.51 0.90 -19.26
CA TRP A 39 37.34 1.08 -18.41
C TRP A 39 36.05 0.67 -19.12
N ASP A 40 35.86 1.07 -20.38
CA ASP A 40 34.68 0.70 -21.15
C ASP A 40 34.64 -0.82 -21.44
N LEU A 41 35.78 -1.47 -21.66
CA LEU A 41 35.92 -2.92 -21.77
C LEU A 41 35.63 -3.63 -20.45
N LEU A 42 36.14 -3.13 -19.32
CA LEU A 42 35.86 -3.69 -17.99
C LEU A 42 34.38 -3.57 -17.66
N VAL A 43 33.76 -2.42 -17.94
CA VAL A 43 32.34 -2.21 -17.68
C VAL A 43 31.48 -3.01 -18.67
N ALA A 44 31.90 -3.18 -19.92
CA ALA A 44 31.26 -4.07 -20.88
C ALA A 44 31.34 -5.54 -20.42
N GLY A 45 32.52 -5.99 -19.97
CA GLY A 45 32.75 -7.30 -19.38
C GLY A 45 31.90 -7.52 -18.13
N ALA A 46 31.84 -6.55 -17.22
CA ALA A 46 31.00 -6.60 -16.03
C ALA A 46 29.50 -6.65 -16.38
N ARG A 47 29.05 -5.90 -17.39
CA ARG A 47 27.66 -5.96 -17.87
C ARG A 47 27.33 -7.28 -18.56
N ALA A 48 28.27 -7.84 -19.33
CA ALA A 48 28.13 -9.13 -19.99
C ALA A 48 28.07 -10.25 -18.93
N ALA A 49 28.97 -10.24 -17.95
CA ALA A 49 28.96 -11.15 -16.81
C ALA A 49 27.66 -11.04 -16.01
N ARG A 50 27.14 -9.82 -15.81
CA ARG A 50 25.87 -9.64 -15.10
C ARG A 50 24.66 -10.19 -15.86
N ARG A 51 24.66 -10.09 -17.20
CA ARG A 51 23.56 -10.59 -18.04
C ARG A 51 23.64 -12.09 -18.28
N HIS A 52 24.82 -12.66 -18.45
CA HIS A 52 24.99 -14.06 -18.82
C HIS A 52 25.26 -14.99 -17.64
N VAL A 53 25.75 -14.48 -16.51
CA VAL A 53 26.07 -15.31 -15.33
C VAL A 53 25.15 -14.97 -14.17
N LEU A 54 25.10 -13.70 -13.76
CA LEU A 54 24.31 -13.30 -12.57
C LEU A 54 22.79 -13.32 -12.80
N ALA A 55 22.31 -13.01 -14.01
CA ALA A 55 20.88 -13.05 -14.31
C ALA A 55 20.28 -14.46 -14.41
N PRO A 56 20.93 -15.48 -15.01
CA PRO A 56 20.44 -16.85 -14.93
C PRO A 56 20.65 -17.47 -13.54
N LEU A 57 21.78 -17.20 -12.86
CA LEU A 57 21.97 -17.66 -11.47
C LEU A 57 20.96 -17.03 -10.53
N GLY A 58 20.69 -15.72 -10.63
CA GLY A 58 19.68 -15.06 -9.81
C GLY A 58 18.26 -15.58 -10.05
N ARG A 59 17.94 -16.01 -11.29
CA ARG A 59 16.67 -16.65 -11.60
C ARG A 59 16.60 -18.09 -11.08
N GLY A 60 17.68 -18.86 -11.18
CA GLY A 60 17.77 -20.20 -10.62
C GLY A 60 17.66 -20.19 -9.10
N VAL A 61 18.45 -19.35 -8.42
CA VAL A 61 18.42 -19.16 -6.97
C VAL A 61 17.06 -18.62 -6.52
N GLY A 62 16.48 -17.66 -7.24
CA GLY A 62 15.14 -17.14 -6.95
C GLY A 62 14.05 -18.20 -7.11
N TRP A 63 14.17 -19.08 -8.11
CA TRP A 63 13.26 -20.20 -8.30
C TRP A 63 13.40 -21.22 -7.15
N VAL A 64 14.63 -21.60 -6.79
CA VAL A 64 14.89 -22.54 -5.68
C VAL A 64 14.44 -21.97 -4.33
N LEU A 65 14.70 -20.68 -4.04
CA LEU A 65 14.20 -20.05 -2.82
C LEU A 65 12.67 -20.01 -2.78
N ARG A 66 12.03 -19.72 -3.91
CA ARG A 66 10.57 -19.66 -3.99
C ARG A 66 9.96 -21.06 -3.85
N GLN A 67 10.60 -22.08 -4.42
CA GLN A 67 10.23 -23.48 -4.25
C GLN A 67 10.40 -23.93 -2.79
N ALA A 68 11.56 -23.67 -2.18
CA ALA A 68 11.81 -23.96 -0.76
C ALA A 68 10.82 -23.24 0.16
N TRP A 69 10.46 -22.00 -0.17
CA TRP A 69 9.46 -21.25 0.58
C TRP A 69 8.08 -21.91 0.50
N LEU A 70 7.62 -22.25 -0.70
CA LEU A 70 6.27 -22.79 -0.92
C LEU A 70 6.12 -24.24 -0.46
N TYR A 71 7.16 -25.05 -0.61
CA TYR A 71 7.12 -26.49 -0.31
C TYR A 71 7.63 -26.85 1.08
N VAL A 72 8.51 -26.05 1.69
CA VAL A 72 9.07 -26.37 3.01
C VAL A 72 8.56 -25.39 4.06
N LEU A 73 8.84 -24.10 3.91
CA LEU A 73 8.50 -23.10 4.94
C LEU A 73 6.99 -22.91 5.12
N ARG A 74 6.22 -22.93 4.04
CA ARG A 74 4.76 -22.75 4.10
C ARG A 74 4.05 -23.90 4.82
N PRO A 75 4.25 -25.19 4.47
CA PRO A 75 3.62 -26.26 5.24
C PRO A 75 4.22 -26.36 6.64
N LEU A 76 5.52 -26.14 6.83
CA LEU A 76 6.14 -26.20 8.14
C LEU A 76 5.59 -25.12 9.08
N SER A 77 5.34 -23.90 8.58
CA SER A 77 4.67 -22.85 9.36
C SER A 77 3.21 -23.18 9.65
N LEU A 78 2.46 -23.77 8.71
CA LEU A 78 1.11 -24.26 9.02
C LEU A 78 1.16 -25.36 10.09
N VAL A 79 2.03 -26.35 9.95
CA VAL A 79 2.11 -27.46 10.91
C VAL A 79 2.59 -26.97 12.28
N LEU A 80 3.58 -26.07 12.33
CA LEU A 80 4.16 -25.58 13.58
C LEU A 80 3.27 -24.55 14.29
N PHE A 81 2.50 -23.76 13.55
CA PHE A 81 1.71 -22.67 14.14
C PHE A 81 0.22 -23.01 14.22
N TYR A 82 -0.36 -23.51 13.13
CA TYR A 82 -1.79 -23.79 13.07
C TYR A 82 -2.16 -25.03 13.88
N TRP A 83 -1.36 -26.10 13.80
CA TRP A 83 -1.69 -27.37 14.47
C TRP A 83 -1.64 -27.29 16.00
N PRO A 84 -0.63 -26.67 16.64
CA PRO A 84 -0.61 -26.46 18.08
C PRO A 84 -1.70 -25.49 18.54
N TRP A 85 -2.01 -24.46 17.74
CA TRP A 85 -3.10 -23.54 18.08
C TRP A 85 -4.45 -24.23 18.03
N VAL A 86 -4.71 -25.04 17.01
CA VAL A 86 -5.95 -25.84 16.91
C VAL A 86 -6.02 -26.88 18.03
N GLY A 87 -4.89 -27.52 18.36
CA GLY A 87 -4.79 -28.41 19.52
C GLY A 87 -5.13 -27.68 20.81
N LEU A 88 -4.50 -26.53 21.06
CA LEU A 88 -4.76 -25.70 22.25
C LEU A 88 -6.23 -25.27 22.31
N TRP A 89 -6.81 -24.83 21.19
CA TRP A 89 -8.20 -24.44 21.15
C TRP A 89 -9.13 -25.61 21.49
N ARG A 90 -8.89 -26.76 20.87
CA ARG A 90 -9.77 -27.92 20.97
C ARG A 90 -9.63 -28.68 22.29
N TYR A 91 -8.42 -28.72 22.85
CA TYR A 91 -8.11 -29.46 24.09
C TYR A 91 -8.06 -28.60 25.34
N VAL A 92 -7.89 -27.28 25.24
CA VAL A 92 -7.84 -26.38 26.40
C VAL A 92 -8.99 -25.41 26.39
N VAL A 93 -9.16 -24.63 25.32
CA VAL A 93 -10.16 -23.54 25.31
C VAL A 93 -11.59 -24.07 25.34
N VAL A 94 -11.91 -25.10 24.54
CA VAL A 94 -13.25 -25.71 24.51
C VAL A 94 -13.63 -26.34 25.86
N PRO A 95 -12.82 -27.21 26.48
CA PRO A 95 -13.19 -27.80 27.77
C PRO A 95 -13.16 -26.78 28.91
N VAL A 96 -12.21 -25.84 28.92
CA VAL A 96 -12.19 -24.78 29.95
C VAL A 96 -13.37 -23.83 29.79
N GLY A 97 -13.74 -23.44 28.57
CA GLY A 97 -14.91 -22.63 28.31
C GLY A 97 -16.22 -23.35 28.66
N GLY A 98 -16.33 -24.64 28.32
CA GLY A 98 -17.46 -25.48 28.68
C GLY A 98 -17.59 -25.65 30.20
N ALA A 99 -16.47 -25.89 30.90
CA ALA A 99 -16.42 -25.97 32.35
C ALA A 99 -16.77 -24.62 32.99
N ALA A 100 -16.17 -23.51 32.54
CA ALA A 100 -16.51 -22.18 33.05
C ALA A 100 -18.00 -21.84 32.83
N TYR A 101 -18.58 -22.23 31.70
CA TYR A 101 -20.00 -22.07 31.46
C TYR A 101 -20.87 -22.90 32.42
N THR A 102 -20.52 -24.17 32.64
CA THR A 102 -21.29 -25.06 33.51
C THR A 102 -21.13 -24.74 34.99
N TYR A 103 -19.92 -24.39 35.44
CA TYR A 103 -19.64 -24.11 36.85
C TYR A 103 -19.88 -22.66 37.26
N LEU A 104 -19.83 -21.70 36.33
CA LEU A 104 -20.01 -20.27 36.64
C LEU A 104 -21.35 -19.75 36.13
N LEU A 105 -21.60 -19.83 34.82
CA LEU A 105 -22.79 -19.21 34.22
C LEU A 105 -24.08 -19.96 34.53
N ARG A 106 -24.06 -21.29 34.55
CA ARG A 106 -25.25 -22.11 34.80
C ARG A 106 -25.81 -21.92 36.23
N PRO A 107 -25.01 -21.97 37.32
CA PRO A 107 -25.53 -21.69 38.65
C PRO A 107 -25.88 -20.22 38.86
N LEU A 108 -25.18 -19.28 38.23
CA LEU A 108 -25.56 -17.87 38.27
C LEU A 108 -26.91 -17.62 37.58
N GLY A 109 -27.15 -18.25 36.43
CA GLY A 109 -28.42 -18.18 35.70
C GLY A 109 -29.57 -18.83 36.47
N LEU A 110 -29.35 -20.02 37.04
CA LEU A 110 -30.35 -20.68 37.88
C LEU A 110 -30.61 -19.88 39.17
N GLY A 111 -29.59 -19.30 39.78
CA GLY A 111 -29.69 -18.45 40.96
C GLY A 111 -30.48 -17.17 40.69
N THR A 112 -30.23 -16.48 39.57
CA THR A 112 -31.00 -15.29 39.19
C THR A 112 -32.43 -15.62 38.83
N VAL A 113 -32.69 -16.71 38.10
CA VAL A 113 -34.06 -17.15 37.80
C VAL A 113 -34.79 -17.54 39.08
N TRP A 114 -34.13 -18.28 39.98
CA TRP A 114 -34.72 -18.62 41.28
C TRP A 114 -35.02 -17.36 42.09
N LEU A 115 -34.10 -16.40 42.15
CA LEU A 115 -34.28 -15.15 42.89
C LEU A 115 -35.42 -14.31 42.29
N CYS A 116 -35.49 -14.18 40.95
CA CYS A 116 -36.61 -13.51 40.27
C CYS A 116 -37.96 -14.20 40.51
N VAL A 117 -38.02 -15.53 40.45
CA VAL A 117 -39.26 -16.30 40.66
C VAL A 117 -39.70 -16.24 42.12
N THR A 118 -38.76 -16.34 43.06
CA THR A 118 -39.04 -16.31 44.50
C THR A 118 -39.49 -14.91 44.90
N LEU A 119 -38.84 -13.87 44.40
CA LEU A 119 -39.22 -12.48 44.64
C LEU A 119 -40.58 -12.16 43.97
N GLY A 120 -40.82 -12.68 42.76
CA GLY A 120 -42.14 -12.60 42.11
C GLY A 120 -43.26 -13.29 42.92
N ARG A 121 -43.00 -14.48 43.45
CA ARG A 121 -43.98 -15.25 44.25
C ARG A 121 -44.22 -14.69 45.65
N TYR A 122 -43.19 -14.18 46.32
CA TYR A 122 -43.32 -13.70 47.70
C TYR A 122 -43.64 -12.20 47.81
N VAL A 123 -43.39 -11.40 46.77
CA VAL A 123 -43.66 -9.95 46.79
C VAL A 123 -44.81 -9.58 45.84
N LEU A 124 -44.74 -10.04 44.59
CA LEU A 124 -45.73 -9.65 43.57
C LEU A 124 -47.09 -10.32 43.79
N VAL A 125 -47.12 -11.60 44.18
CA VAL A 125 -48.36 -12.35 44.41
C VAL A 125 -49.16 -11.85 45.62
N PRO A 126 -48.59 -11.56 46.81
CA PRO A 126 -49.38 -11.02 47.91
C PRO A 126 -49.87 -9.60 47.63
N VAL A 127 -49.06 -8.76 46.99
CA VAL A 127 -49.47 -7.39 46.61
C VAL A 127 -50.58 -7.42 45.54
N GLY A 128 -50.43 -8.27 44.52
CA GLY A 128 -51.46 -8.47 43.49
C GLY A 128 -52.73 -9.17 44.00
N SER A 129 -52.60 -10.09 44.96
CA SER A 129 -53.74 -10.76 45.60
C SER A 129 -54.52 -9.82 46.51
N GLY A 130 -53.85 -8.93 47.25
CA GLY A 130 -54.51 -7.93 48.09
C GLY A 130 -55.33 -6.93 47.27
N ILE A 131 -54.73 -6.38 46.20
CA ILE A 131 -55.40 -5.46 45.27
C ILE A 131 -56.52 -6.19 44.50
N GLY A 132 -56.24 -7.42 44.05
CA GLY A 132 -57.21 -8.25 43.34
C GLY A 132 -58.36 -8.76 44.20
N TRP A 133 -58.21 -8.86 45.53
CA TRP A 133 -59.30 -9.22 46.45
C TRP A 133 -60.29 -8.06 46.62
N VAL A 134 -59.77 -6.82 46.78
CA VAL A 134 -60.59 -5.61 46.88
C VAL A 134 -61.33 -5.32 45.57
N LEU A 135 -60.63 -5.38 44.43
CA LEU A 135 -61.25 -5.22 43.11
C LEU A 135 -62.30 -6.31 42.86
N ARG A 136 -61.99 -7.57 43.23
CA ARG A 136 -62.93 -8.67 42.99
C ARG A 136 -64.18 -8.59 43.86
N HIS A 137 -64.05 -8.24 45.13
CA HIS A 137 -65.20 -8.22 46.02
C HIS A 137 -66.15 -7.05 45.75
N VAL A 138 -65.61 -5.89 45.34
CA VAL A 138 -66.42 -4.66 45.18
C VAL A 138 -66.98 -4.50 43.76
N VAL A 139 -66.19 -4.82 42.73
CA VAL A 139 -66.57 -4.56 41.33
C VAL A 139 -66.99 -5.85 40.61
N VAL A 140 -66.26 -6.93 40.89
CA VAL A 140 -66.31 -8.12 40.07
C VAL A 140 -67.40 -9.09 40.53
N LEU A 141 -67.66 -9.28 41.82
CA LEU A 141 -68.75 -10.16 42.29
C LEU A 141 -70.14 -9.85 41.67
N PRO A 142 -70.60 -8.57 41.62
CA PRO A 142 -71.88 -8.26 40.97
C PRO A 142 -71.78 -8.32 39.43
N SER A 143 -70.63 -7.98 38.85
CA SER A 143 -70.44 -8.02 37.39
C SER A 143 -70.20 -9.44 36.85
N GLU A 144 -69.58 -10.33 37.62
CA GLU A 144 -69.28 -11.72 37.25
C GLU A 144 -70.54 -12.54 37.23
N TRP A 145 -71.52 -12.28 38.10
CA TRP A 145 -72.81 -12.97 38.03
C TRP A 145 -73.49 -12.68 36.68
N LEU A 146 -73.52 -11.40 36.27
CA LEU A 146 -74.09 -11.00 34.99
C LEU A 146 -73.26 -11.49 33.77
N TYR A 147 -71.94 -11.55 33.89
CA TYR A 147 -71.03 -11.98 32.82
C TYR A 147 -70.91 -13.50 32.69
N ARG A 148 -71.05 -14.24 33.81
CA ARG A 148 -71.00 -15.72 33.87
C ARG A 148 -72.29 -16.37 33.39
N GLU A 149 -73.44 -15.80 33.72
CA GLU A 149 -74.72 -16.40 33.34
C GLU A 149 -75.13 -16.07 31.90
N LEU A 150 -74.79 -14.87 31.39
CA LEU A 150 -75.24 -14.41 30.07
C LEU A 150 -74.13 -14.32 29.00
N LEU A 151 -72.96 -13.74 29.31
CA LEU A 151 -71.95 -13.46 28.28
C LEU A 151 -70.98 -14.61 27.99
N THR A 152 -70.70 -15.48 28.95
CA THR A 152 -69.77 -16.60 28.75
C THR A 152 -70.31 -17.72 27.86
N PRO A 153 -71.59 -18.16 27.94
CA PRO A 153 -72.10 -19.15 27.00
C PRO A 153 -72.14 -18.60 25.57
N VAL A 154 -72.56 -17.33 25.41
CA VAL A 154 -72.59 -16.64 24.11
C VAL A 154 -71.19 -16.40 23.55
N GLY A 155 -70.24 -16.00 24.40
CA GLY A 155 -68.85 -15.76 24.01
C GLY A 155 -68.10 -17.04 23.63
N HIS A 156 -68.33 -18.16 24.33
CA HIS A 156 -67.76 -19.45 23.94
C HIS A 156 -68.38 -19.97 22.63
N GLY A 157 -69.70 -19.85 22.46
CA GLY A 157 -70.37 -20.21 21.21
C GLY A 157 -69.85 -19.42 20.01
N LEU A 158 -69.75 -18.09 20.13
CA LEU A 158 -69.27 -17.22 19.07
C LEU A 158 -67.78 -17.44 18.78
N ARG A 159 -66.96 -17.61 19.81
CA ARG A 159 -65.52 -17.88 19.62
C ARG A 159 -65.28 -19.25 18.99
N TRP A 160 -66.08 -20.26 19.32
CA TRP A 160 -65.99 -21.58 18.70
C TRP A 160 -66.42 -21.54 17.23
N LEU A 161 -67.51 -20.83 16.91
CA LEU A 161 -67.96 -20.61 15.53
C LEU A 161 -66.94 -19.84 14.69
N VAL A 162 -66.45 -18.71 15.17
CA VAL A 162 -65.46 -17.89 14.45
C VAL A 162 -64.16 -18.65 14.26
N ARG A 163 -63.68 -19.36 15.30
CA ARG A 163 -62.45 -20.14 15.20
C ARG A 163 -62.61 -21.34 14.28
N GLY A 164 -63.75 -22.04 14.35
CA GLY A 164 -64.10 -23.14 13.46
C GLY A 164 -64.17 -22.68 12.00
N LEU A 165 -64.86 -21.57 11.74
CA LEU A 165 -64.98 -20.99 10.40
C LEU A 165 -63.63 -20.50 9.86
N CYS A 166 -62.81 -19.83 10.67
CA CYS A 166 -61.45 -19.44 10.27
C CYS A 166 -60.58 -20.67 9.96
N LEU A 167 -60.62 -21.72 10.78
CA LEU A 167 -59.88 -22.95 10.52
C LEU A 167 -60.37 -23.64 9.24
N LEU A 168 -61.67 -23.65 8.99
CA LEU A 168 -62.29 -24.31 7.85
C LEU A 168 -62.13 -23.54 6.54
N VAL A 169 -62.18 -22.21 6.56
CA VAL A 169 -62.06 -21.36 5.36
C VAL A 169 -60.60 -21.02 5.06
N PHE A 170 -59.76 -20.82 6.08
CA PHE A 170 -58.40 -20.33 5.86
C PHE A 170 -57.36 -21.46 5.93
N VAL A 171 -57.42 -22.29 6.97
CA VAL A 171 -56.37 -23.28 7.23
C VAL A 171 -56.58 -24.54 6.41
N TRP A 172 -57.79 -25.08 6.38
CA TRP A 172 -58.08 -26.33 5.67
C TRP A 172 -57.85 -26.26 4.15
N PRO A 173 -58.28 -25.20 3.43
CA PRO A 173 -58.07 -25.11 1.99
C PRO A 173 -56.59 -24.90 1.66
N TRP A 174 -55.87 -24.13 2.48
CA TRP A 174 -54.43 -23.91 2.30
C TRP A 174 -53.63 -25.19 2.61
N VAL A 175 -53.95 -25.91 3.68
CA VAL A 175 -53.31 -27.19 4.02
C VAL A 175 -53.64 -28.25 2.97
N GLY A 176 -54.87 -28.29 2.47
CA GLY A 176 -55.29 -29.16 1.37
C GLY A 176 -54.52 -28.85 0.09
N LEU A 177 -54.47 -27.59 -0.33
CA LEU A 177 -53.69 -27.16 -1.48
C LEU A 177 -52.20 -27.49 -1.31
N TRP A 178 -51.64 -27.27 -0.12
CA TRP A 178 -50.24 -27.56 0.15
C TRP A 178 -49.95 -29.05 0.06
N ARG A 179 -50.77 -29.89 0.71
CA ARG A 179 -50.55 -31.34 0.81
C ARG A 179 -50.89 -32.10 -0.46
N TYR A 180 -51.93 -31.68 -1.19
CA TYR A 180 -52.41 -32.38 -2.39
C TYR A 180 -51.90 -31.80 -3.71
N VAL A 181 -51.45 -30.53 -3.74
CA VAL A 181 -50.98 -29.90 -4.97
C VAL A 181 -49.51 -29.54 -4.88
N LEU A 182 -49.08 -28.75 -3.89
CA LEU A 182 -47.69 -28.27 -3.84
C LEU A 182 -46.68 -29.38 -3.54
N VAL A 183 -46.95 -30.26 -2.58
CA VAL A 183 -46.04 -31.35 -2.22
C VAL A 183 -45.83 -32.34 -3.38
N PRO A 184 -46.88 -32.86 -4.05
CA PRO A 184 -46.70 -33.73 -5.20
C PRO A 184 -46.17 -33.00 -6.43
N ALA A 185 -46.55 -31.75 -6.69
CA ALA A 185 -45.97 -30.96 -7.78
C ALA A 185 -44.47 -30.69 -7.56
N GLY A 186 -44.07 -30.40 -6.32
CA GLY A 186 -42.66 -30.23 -5.95
C GLY A 186 -41.85 -31.52 -6.12
N HIS A 187 -42.40 -32.68 -5.74
CA HIS A 187 -41.77 -33.97 -6.00
C HIS A 187 -41.69 -34.28 -7.50
N GLY A 188 -42.74 -33.97 -8.27
CA GLY A 188 -42.76 -34.12 -9.73
C GLY A 188 -41.72 -33.25 -10.42
N LEU A 189 -41.62 -31.97 -10.05
CA LEU A 189 -40.59 -31.07 -10.57
C LEU A 189 -39.17 -31.51 -10.17
N ALA A 190 -38.97 -31.94 -8.93
CA ALA A 190 -37.67 -32.40 -8.45
C ALA A 190 -37.26 -33.75 -9.09
N TRP A 191 -38.22 -34.61 -9.39
CA TRP A 191 -37.99 -35.85 -10.14
C TRP A 191 -37.63 -35.55 -11.60
N ALA A 192 -38.42 -34.69 -12.28
CA ALA A 192 -38.19 -34.27 -13.65
C ALA A 192 -36.85 -33.51 -13.80
N GLY A 193 -36.52 -32.62 -12.87
CA GLY A 193 -35.24 -31.93 -12.83
C GLY A 193 -34.07 -32.91 -12.70
N ARG A 194 -34.17 -33.89 -11.80
CA ARG A 194 -33.10 -34.88 -11.59
C ARG A 194 -32.96 -35.90 -12.72
N HIS A 195 -34.05 -36.34 -13.34
CA HIS A 195 -34.00 -37.37 -14.37
C HIS A 195 -33.93 -36.84 -15.81
N VAL A 196 -34.30 -35.58 -16.04
CA VAL A 196 -34.29 -34.99 -17.40
C VAL A 196 -33.22 -33.91 -17.51
N LEU A 197 -33.24 -32.89 -16.63
CA LEU A 197 -32.31 -31.77 -16.74
C LEU A 197 -30.86 -32.14 -16.40
N VAL A 198 -30.63 -32.96 -15.38
CA VAL A 198 -29.27 -33.35 -14.99
C VAL A 198 -28.57 -34.19 -16.06
N PRO A 199 -29.17 -35.26 -16.61
CA PRO A 199 -28.52 -36.01 -17.70
C PRO A 199 -28.45 -35.23 -19.00
N ALA A 200 -29.45 -34.40 -19.33
CA ALA A 200 -29.37 -33.52 -20.51
C ALA A 200 -28.23 -32.49 -20.36
N GLY A 201 -28.09 -31.88 -19.18
CA GLY A 201 -27.00 -30.95 -18.87
C GLY A 201 -25.62 -31.61 -18.89
N ASN A 202 -25.51 -32.82 -18.35
CA ASN A 202 -24.26 -33.60 -18.41
C ASN A 202 -23.93 -34.04 -19.83
N GLY A 203 -24.92 -34.43 -20.64
CA GLY A 203 -24.73 -34.74 -22.05
C GLY A 203 -24.23 -33.53 -22.84
N LEU A 204 -24.86 -32.37 -22.64
CA LEU A 204 -24.46 -31.12 -23.30
C LEU A 204 -23.06 -30.66 -22.87
N ALA A 205 -22.74 -30.78 -21.57
CA ALA A 205 -21.42 -30.47 -21.04
C ALA A 205 -20.35 -31.46 -21.54
N TRP A 206 -20.69 -32.75 -21.68
CA TRP A 206 -19.79 -33.75 -22.24
C TRP A 206 -19.50 -33.47 -23.72
N VAL A 207 -20.51 -33.18 -24.53
CA VAL A 207 -20.35 -32.77 -25.93
C VAL A 207 -19.55 -31.48 -26.04
N GLY A 208 -19.85 -30.47 -25.23
CA GLY A 208 -19.06 -29.24 -25.15
C GLY A 208 -17.59 -29.52 -24.82
N ARG A 209 -17.34 -30.36 -23.81
CA ARG A 209 -15.99 -30.59 -23.28
C ARG A 209 -15.13 -31.50 -24.14
N TYR A 210 -15.71 -32.51 -24.77
CA TYR A 210 -14.96 -33.50 -25.55
C TYR A 210 -15.08 -33.30 -27.06
N VAL A 211 -16.15 -32.67 -27.56
CA VAL A 211 -16.34 -32.46 -29.01
C VAL A 211 -15.99 -31.03 -29.41
N LEU A 212 -16.31 -30.02 -28.60
CA LEU A 212 -16.06 -28.61 -28.97
C LEU A 212 -14.73 -28.07 -28.44
N LEU A 213 -14.32 -28.39 -27.21
CA LEU A 213 -13.06 -27.87 -26.66
C LEU A 213 -11.81 -28.36 -27.41
N PRO A 214 -11.67 -29.63 -27.86
CA PRO A 214 -10.47 -30.05 -28.58
C PRO A 214 -10.27 -29.31 -29.91
N PRO A 215 -11.25 -29.22 -30.83
CA PRO A 215 -11.07 -28.47 -32.07
C PRO A 215 -10.94 -26.97 -31.81
N LEU A 216 -11.63 -26.41 -30.81
CA LEU A 216 -11.47 -25.00 -30.46
C LEU A 216 -10.08 -24.71 -29.85
N SER A 217 -9.52 -25.64 -29.07
CA SER A 217 -8.17 -25.53 -28.50
C SER A 217 -7.09 -25.69 -29.57
N LEU A 218 -7.31 -26.57 -30.56
CA LEU A 218 -6.46 -26.72 -31.72
C LEU A 218 -6.52 -25.47 -32.60
N LEU A 219 -7.72 -24.93 -32.85
CA LEU A 219 -7.91 -23.68 -33.58
C LEU A 219 -7.26 -22.51 -32.84
N TYR A 220 -7.38 -22.42 -31.52
CA TYR A 220 -6.72 -21.39 -30.73
C TYR A 220 -5.19 -21.53 -30.81
N ARG A 221 -4.66 -22.75 -30.69
CA ARG A 221 -3.22 -23.03 -30.70
C ARG A 221 -2.59 -22.85 -32.08
N TYR A 222 -3.32 -23.14 -33.16
CA TYR A 222 -2.82 -23.00 -34.53
C TYR A 222 -3.18 -21.66 -35.20
N LEU A 223 -4.20 -20.95 -34.74
CA LEU A 223 -4.66 -19.70 -35.37
C LEU A 223 -4.39 -18.48 -34.48
N LEU A 224 -4.74 -18.53 -33.18
CA LEU A 224 -4.53 -17.39 -32.27
C LEU A 224 -3.11 -17.28 -31.75
N LEU A 225 -2.44 -18.40 -31.49
CA LEU A 225 -1.05 -18.39 -31.04
C LEU A 225 -0.10 -17.72 -32.06
N PRO A 226 -0.15 -18.01 -33.38
CA PRO A 226 0.67 -17.31 -34.35
C PRO A 226 0.23 -15.87 -34.60
N LEU A 227 -1.08 -15.56 -34.58
CA LEU A 227 -1.56 -14.17 -34.67
C LEU A 227 -1.12 -13.32 -33.47
N GLY A 228 -1.13 -13.90 -32.28
CA GLY A 228 -0.65 -13.27 -31.06
C GLY A 228 0.85 -13.00 -31.10
N GLU A 229 1.66 -13.95 -31.57
CA GLU A 229 3.10 -13.78 -31.78
C GLU A 229 3.40 -12.65 -32.78
N LEU A 230 2.63 -12.56 -33.88
CA LEU A 230 2.78 -11.50 -34.88
C LEU A 230 2.36 -10.12 -34.34
N LEU A 231 1.25 -10.04 -33.60
CA LEU A 231 0.79 -8.79 -32.99
C LEU A 231 1.76 -8.29 -31.90
N VAL A 232 2.25 -9.20 -31.07
CA VAL A 232 3.22 -8.88 -30.01
C VAL A 232 4.56 -8.49 -30.63
N GLY A 233 5.00 -9.19 -31.69
CA GLY A 233 6.18 -8.82 -32.48
C GLY A 233 6.06 -7.42 -33.08
N ALA A 234 4.93 -7.11 -33.72
CA ALA A 234 4.63 -5.80 -34.27
C ALA A 234 4.59 -4.70 -33.19
N TRP A 235 3.96 -4.99 -32.05
CA TRP A 235 3.89 -4.06 -30.91
C TRP A 235 5.28 -3.80 -30.29
N HIS A 236 6.14 -4.82 -30.24
CA HIS A 236 7.50 -4.66 -29.73
C HIS A 236 8.37 -3.79 -30.65
N ILE A 237 8.14 -3.87 -31.97
CA ILE A 237 8.79 -3.01 -32.97
C ILE A 237 8.27 -1.57 -32.86
N ALA A 238 6.95 -1.38 -32.75
CA ALA A 238 6.33 -0.07 -32.54
C ALA A 238 6.86 0.60 -31.26
N GLY A 239 6.97 -0.15 -30.15
CA GLY A 239 7.55 0.34 -28.90
C GLY A 239 9.04 0.66 -28.96
N ARG A 240 9.78 0.07 -29.91
CA ARG A 240 11.21 0.38 -30.17
C ARG A 240 11.36 1.67 -30.98
N ILE A 241 10.49 1.85 -31.97
CA ILE A 241 10.41 3.06 -32.81
C ILE A 241 9.96 4.26 -31.98
N LEU A 242 8.93 4.10 -31.14
CA LEU A 242 8.42 5.18 -30.28
C LEU A 242 9.47 5.64 -29.25
N ARG A 243 10.29 4.71 -28.74
CA ARG A 243 11.43 5.03 -27.86
C ARG A 243 12.62 5.65 -28.60
N ALA A 244 12.78 5.39 -29.88
CA ALA A 244 13.77 6.07 -30.72
C ALA A 244 13.33 7.51 -31.02
N LEU A 245 12.06 7.69 -31.38
CA LEU A 245 11.42 9.00 -31.57
C LEU A 245 11.45 9.84 -30.29
N GLY A 246 11.10 9.27 -29.14
CA GLY A 246 11.18 9.97 -27.86
C GLY A 246 12.60 10.41 -27.48
N ARG A 247 13.63 9.64 -27.88
CA ARG A 247 15.03 10.04 -27.70
C ARG A 247 15.46 11.13 -28.67
N GLY A 248 14.99 11.09 -29.92
CA GLY A 248 15.18 12.16 -30.91
C GLY A 248 14.56 13.48 -30.44
N LEU A 249 13.29 13.43 -30.05
CA LEU A 249 12.53 14.59 -29.58
C LEU A 249 13.14 15.20 -28.32
N ARG A 250 13.60 14.38 -27.36
CA ARG A 250 14.27 14.88 -26.16
C ARG A 250 15.61 15.55 -26.46
N ARG A 251 16.36 15.07 -27.46
CA ARG A 251 17.60 15.73 -27.90
C ARG A 251 17.32 17.04 -28.59
N LEU A 252 16.31 17.07 -29.46
CA LEU A 252 15.85 18.28 -30.14
C LEU A 252 15.44 19.33 -29.10
N TRP A 253 14.60 18.95 -28.14
CA TRP A 253 14.11 19.87 -27.12
C TRP A 253 15.23 20.41 -26.20
N ARG A 254 16.20 19.56 -25.83
CA ARG A 254 17.37 20.03 -25.07
C ARG A 254 18.29 20.96 -25.86
N GLY A 255 18.43 20.72 -27.16
CA GLY A 255 19.24 21.56 -28.05
C GLY A 255 18.59 22.93 -28.27
N TRP A 256 17.29 22.93 -28.58
CA TRP A 256 16.57 24.11 -29.06
C TRP A 256 15.91 24.94 -27.97
N VAL A 257 15.53 24.37 -26.83
CA VAL A 257 14.80 25.11 -25.77
C VAL A 257 15.62 25.18 -24.49
N ALA A 258 16.13 24.06 -24.00
CA ALA A 258 16.80 24.05 -22.69
C ALA A 258 18.14 24.79 -22.68
N ARG A 259 18.94 24.68 -23.75
CA ARG A 259 20.22 25.39 -23.87
C ARG A 259 20.06 26.91 -24.01
N PRO A 260 19.21 27.45 -24.90
CA PRO A 260 19.00 28.90 -24.95
C PRO A 260 18.31 29.43 -23.69
N ALA A 261 17.35 28.72 -23.10
CA ALA A 261 16.75 29.14 -21.83
C ALA A 261 17.76 29.15 -20.67
N ALA A 262 18.67 28.16 -20.60
CA ALA A 262 19.74 28.15 -19.61
C ALA A 262 20.78 29.24 -19.83
N TRP A 263 21.04 29.62 -21.09
CA TRP A 263 21.88 30.76 -21.44
C TRP A 263 21.20 32.07 -20.98
N VAL A 264 19.95 32.32 -21.37
CA VAL A 264 19.19 33.52 -20.96
C VAL A 264 19.08 33.63 -19.43
N TYR A 265 18.82 32.53 -18.72
CA TYR A 265 18.81 32.52 -17.26
C TYR A 265 20.16 32.94 -16.68
N ARG A 266 21.27 32.42 -17.22
CA ARG A 266 22.62 32.76 -16.75
C ARG A 266 22.99 34.21 -17.11
N GLN A 267 22.69 34.66 -18.32
CA GLN A 267 23.01 36.01 -18.80
C GLN A 267 22.15 37.09 -18.14
N VAL A 268 20.90 36.82 -17.80
CA VAL A 268 19.94 37.87 -17.40
C VAL A 268 19.51 37.73 -15.95
N ALA A 269 19.12 36.54 -15.50
CA ALA A 269 18.59 36.37 -14.14
C ALA A 269 19.69 36.43 -13.07
N THR A 270 20.90 35.96 -13.38
CA THR A 270 22.03 36.03 -12.44
C THR A 270 22.49 37.48 -12.15
N PRO A 271 22.77 38.34 -13.16
CA PRO A 271 23.17 39.71 -12.87
C PRO A 271 22.05 40.54 -12.26
N VAL A 272 20.80 40.34 -12.66
CA VAL A 272 19.64 40.99 -12.01
C VAL A 272 19.51 40.54 -10.56
N GLY A 273 19.75 39.25 -10.27
CA GLY A 273 19.78 38.72 -8.91
C GLY A 273 20.88 39.34 -8.04
N HIS A 274 22.06 39.61 -8.62
CA HIS A 274 23.14 40.32 -7.92
C HIS A 274 22.79 41.79 -7.68
N ALA A 275 22.24 42.50 -8.68
CA ALA A 275 21.83 43.90 -8.55
C ALA A 275 20.73 44.08 -7.48
N VAL A 276 19.71 43.24 -7.48
CA VAL A 276 18.64 43.26 -6.46
C VAL A 276 19.21 42.99 -5.07
N ARG A 277 20.17 42.07 -4.97
CA ARG A 277 20.80 41.73 -3.68
C ARG A 277 21.69 42.85 -3.14
N GLU A 278 22.35 43.59 -4.01
CA GLU A 278 23.13 44.78 -3.64
C GLU A 278 22.22 45.92 -3.20
N VAL A 279 21.15 46.21 -3.96
CA VAL A 279 20.15 47.23 -3.60
C VAL A 279 19.49 46.90 -2.24
N TRP A 280 19.17 45.64 -1.99
CA TRP A 280 18.61 45.25 -0.69
C TRP A 280 19.61 45.42 0.47
N ARG A 281 20.89 45.14 0.24
CA ARG A 281 21.95 45.32 1.25
C ARG A 281 22.17 46.80 1.56
N THR A 282 22.22 47.67 0.56
CA THR A 282 22.37 49.13 0.75
C THR A 282 21.16 49.71 1.47
N SER A 283 19.95 49.32 1.05
CA SER A 283 18.70 49.77 1.68
C SER A 283 18.65 49.37 3.16
N ARG A 284 19.02 48.13 3.48
CA ARG A 284 19.01 47.61 4.85
C ARG A 284 20.10 48.26 5.72
N ALA A 285 21.24 48.65 5.15
CA ALA A 285 22.28 49.42 5.84
C ALA A 285 21.78 50.84 6.17
N ALA A 286 21.21 51.55 5.18
CA ALA A 286 20.64 52.88 5.37
C ALA A 286 19.55 52.90 6.45
N VAL A 287 18.66 51.90 6.48
CA VAL A 287 17.63 51.77 7.53
C VAL A 287 18.26 51.53 8.92
N ARG A 288 19.32 50.74 9.01
CA ARG A 288 20.01 50.49 10.29
C ARG A 288 20.73 51.74 10.79
N GLU A 289 21.36 52.49 9.90
CA GLU A 289 22.01 53.76 10.21
C GLU A 289 20.97 54.79 10.66
N ALA A 290 19.89 55.00 9.89
CA ALA A 290 18.81 55.91 10.27
C ALA A 290 18.20 55.54 11.62
N ARG A 291 17.99 54.24 11.88
CA ARG A 291 17.48 53.76 13.18
C ARG A 291 18.49 54.01 14.31
N ALA A 292 19.79 53.82 14.06
CA ALA A 292 20.82 54.10 15.05
C ALA A 292 20.91 55.60 15.35
N GLU A 293 20.80 56.44 14.33
CA GLU A 293 20.79 57.91 14.42
C GLU A 293 19.60 58.39 15.25
N VAL A 294 18.39 57.96 14.90
CA VAL A 294 17.16 58.26 15.63
C VAL A 294 17.26 57.78 17.08
N ARG A 295 17.83 56.59 17.30
CA ARG A 295 18.06 56.08 18.67
C ARG A 295 19.07 56.94 19.43
N ARG A 296 20.16 57.39 18.81
CA ARG A 296 21.14 58.29 19.46
C ARG A 296 20.51 59.63 19.81
N MET A 297 19.68 60.19 18.92
CA MET A 297 18.99 61.46 19.16
C MET A 297 17.94 61.36 20.28
N LEU A 298 17.19 60.25 20.34
CA LEU A 298 16.14 60.04 21.35
C LEU A 298 16.67 59.59 22.72
N PHE A 299 17.73 58.79 22.75
CA PHE A 299 18.21 58.13 23.97
C PHE A 299 19.60 58.59 24.43
N GLY A 300 20.21 59.56 23.75
CA GLY A 300 21.60 59.96 23.98
C GLY A 300 22.60 58.96 23.40
N GLY A 301 23.82 59.44 23.12
CA GLY A 301 24.91 58.61 22.58
C GLY A 301 25.33 57.52 23.57
N PRO A 302 25.65 56.29 23.09
CA PRO A 302 26.07 55.23 23.99
C PRO A 302 27.32 55.65 24.79
N PRO A 303 27.40 55.32 26.09
CA PRO A 303 28.59 55.56 26.87
C PRO A 303 29.78 54.87 26.19
N GLY A 304 30.89 55.60 26.06
CA GLY A 304 32.12 55.08 25.49
C GLY A 304 32.53 53.79 26.20
N GLU A 305 32.73 52.74 25.42
CA GLU A 305 33.32 51.48 25.88
C GLU A 305 34.40 51.04 24.89
N PRO A 306 35.41 50.30 25.36
CA PRO A 306 36.79 50.74 25.29
C PRO A 306 37.49 50.21 24.04
N ALA A 307 38.70 50.71 23.81
CA ALA A 307 39.68 50.17 22.86
C ALA A 307 39.82 48.64 22.99
N ARG A 308 39.02 47.90 22.22
CA ARG A 308 39.10 46.44 22.14
C ARG A 308 40.19 46.09 21.13
N SER A 309 41.42 46.09 21.66
CA SER A 309 42.46 45.10 21.36
C SER A 309 42.70 44.79 19.88
N ARG A 310 43.45 45.70 19.25
CA ARG A 310 44.41 45.36 18.21
C ARG A 310 45.55 44.55 18.84
N ALA A 311 45.37 43.25 18.99
CA ALA A 311 46.46 42.32 19.31
C ALA A 311 46.04 40.89 18.99
N ARG A 312 46.52 40.38 17.85
CA ARG A 312 47.08 39.03 17.63
C ARG A 312 47.06 38.70 16.14
N THR A 313 47.93 39.38 15.40
CA THR A 313 48.57 38.81 14.21
C THR A 313 49.60 37.77 14.69
N LEU A 314 49.17 36.52 14.82
CA LEU A 314 50.04 35.34 14.66
C LEU A 314 49.60 34.79 13.30
N GLY A 315 50.39 34.88 12.23
CA GLY A 315 51.76 34.42 12.20
C GLY A 315 51.80 32.88 12.12
N SER A 316 50.96 32.25 11.30
CA SER A 316 51.17 30.86 10.89
C SER A 316 51.82 30.85 9.51
N THR A 317 53.14 30.91 9.54
CA THR A 317 54.06 30.59 8.46
C THR A 317 53.72 29.22 7.88
N THR A 318 53.05 29.19 6.73
CA THR A 318 53.09 28.04 5.80
C THR A 318 54.44 28.08 5.08
N ALA A 319 55.48 27.71 5.82
CA ALA A 319 56.83 27.49 5.31
C ALA A 319 57.52 26.48 6.23
N ALA A 320 57.10 25.23 6.12
CA ALA A 320 57.94 24.09 6.48
C ALA A 320 58.29 23.41 5.16
N ASP A 321 59.48 23.75 4.69
CA ASP A 321 60.28 22.95 3.77
C ASP A 321 60.38 21.49 4.25
N ALA A 322 60.75 20.64 3.29
CA ALA A 322 61.27 19.27 3.45
C ALA A 322 60.24 18.12 3.41
N ALA A 323 60.20 17.48 2.23
CA ALA A 323 60.27 16.02 2.19
C ALA A 323 61.63 15.58 2.78
N PRO A 324 61.74 14.38 3.40
CA PRO A 324 62.08 13.22 2.57
C PRO A 324 61.45 11.88 3.01
N ALA A 325 60.97 11.12 2.01
CA ALA A 325 61.33 9.73 1.68
C ALA A 325 61.26 8.60 2.76
N PRO A 326 61.37 7.30 2.39
CA PRO A 326 60.39 6.27 2.73
C PRO A 326 60.89 5.23 3.76
N GLU A 327 59.98 4.67 4.55
CA GLU A 327 60.30 3.52 5.41
C GLU A 327 60.34 2.21 4.61
N ILE A 328 61.46 1.52 4.73
CA ILE A 328 61.81 0.24 4.11
C ILE A 328 61.91 -0.84 5.20
N SER A 329 61.38 -2.03 4.89
CA SER A 329 61.76 -3.40 5.34
C SER A 329 61.24 -3.95 6.69
N PRO A 330 61.10 -5.30 6.87
CA PRO A 330 61.90 -6.36 6.23
C PRO A 330 61.21 -7.68 5.77
N ARG A 331 61.85 -8.32 4.78
CA ARG A 331 62.12 -9.77 4.56
C ARG A 331 61.35 -10.83 5.38
N LYS A 332 60.67 -11.78 4.69
CA LYS A 332 60.67 -13.25 4.95
C LYS A 332 60.03 -13.99 3.75
N ARG A 333 60.77 -14.65 2.85
CA ARG A 333 61.34 -16.02 2.88
C ARG A 333 60.41 -17.07 2.22
N ARG A 334 61.05 -17.94 1.42
CA ARG A 334 60.62 -19.24 0.85
C ARG A 334 59.90 -19.13 -0.50
N GLY A 335 60.33 -19.83 -1.55
CA GLY A 335 61.40 -20.82 -1.68
C GLY A 335 61.50 -21.23 -3.14
#